data_AF-A0A507W9U6-F1
#
_entry.id   AF-A0A507W9U6-F1
#
_cell.length_a   1.000
_cell.length_b   1.000
_cell.length_c   1.000
_cell.angle_alpha   90.00
_cell.angle_beta   90.00
_cell.angle_gamma   90.00
#
_symmetry.space_group_name_H-M   'P 1'
#
loop_
_entity.id
_entity.type
_entity.pdbx_description
1 polymer ?
#
loop_
_entity_poly.entity_id
_entity_poly.type
_entity_poly.pdbx_seq_one_letter_code
_entity_poly.pdbx_strand_id
1 'polypeptide(L)'
;MTVAVLVTEFMASRYTGGLVLTEAEVTTAIVKAVRFFAGYASLAHFANQPTPITPTVTQIDSTVALTTSEWAIIQPLFNAYVDHENAIRLEASRGLGLDVFGRSVSELAGAITQLETDLPRKAFYQAMVSVGNLDVYSTQ
;
A
#
# COMPACT_ATOMS: atom_id res chain seq x y z
N MET A 1 -4.83 -3.97 -11.80
CA MET A 1 -4.31 -2.59 -11.91
C MET A 1 -2.82 -2.61 -11.61
N THR A 2 -1.94 -2.00 -12.41
CA THR A 2 -0.50 -2.01 -12.10
C THR A 2 -0.16 -0.88 -11.12
N VAL A 3 0.92 -1.07 -10.36
CA VAL A 3 1.44 -0.03 -9.45
C VAL A 3 1.70 1.28 -10.20
N ALA A 4 2.28 1.22 -11.40
CA ALA A 4 2.48 2.41 -12.24
C ALA A 4 1.18 3.16 -12.56
N VAL A 5 0.10 2.45 -12.92
CA VAL A 5 -1.20 3.07 -13.20
C VAL A 5 -1.78 3.74 -11.95
N LEU A 6 -1.67 3.09 -10.79
CA LEU A 6 -2.12 3.64 -9.52
C LEU A 6 -1.37 4.93 -9.13
N VAL A 7 -0.06 4.99 -9.41
CA VAL A 7 0.73 6.22 -9.21
C VAL A 7 0.21 7.33 -10.11
N THR A 8 0.00 7.05 -11.41
CA THR A 8 -0.51 8.04 -12.35
C THR A 8 -1.87 8.58 -11.92
N GLU A 9 -2.80 7.70 -11.52
CA GLU A 9 -4.12 8.08 -11.01
C GLU A 9 -4.02 8.93 -9.73
N PHE A 10 -3.15 8.52 -8.79
CA PHE A 10 -2.93 9.27 -7.56
C PHE A 10 -2.39 10.68 -7.85
N MET A 11 -1.35 10.79 -8.67
CA MET A 11 -0.73 12.06 -9.07
C MET A 11 -1.76 12.98 -9.73
N ALA A 12 -2.55 12.46 -10.68
CA ALA A 12 -3.62 13.20 -11.35
C ALA A 12 -4.66 13.74 -10.35
N SER A 13 -5.00 12.95 -9.32
CA SER A 13 -5.97 13.36 -8.30
C SER A 13 -5.46 14.42 -7.31
N ARG A 14 -4.14 14.51 -7.11
CA ARG A 14 -3.51 15.38 -6.08
C ARG A 14 -2.70 16.55 -6.64
N TYR A 15 -2.60 16.68 -7.96
CA TYR A 15 -1.77 17.71 -8.62
C TYR A 15 -2.12 19.15 -8.19
N THR A 16 -3.40 19.45 -7.99
CA THR A 16 -3.86 20.79 -7.53
C THR A 16 -3.97 20.89 -5.99
N GLY A 17 -3.65 19.82 -5.26
CA GLY A 17 -3.89 19.68 -3.83
C GLY A 17 -2.67 19.92 -2.93
N GLY A 18 -1.57 20.48 -3.47
CA GLY A 18 -0.37 20.76 -2.68
C GLY A 18 0.59 19.57 -2.51
N LEU A 19 0.55 18.61 -3.44
CA LEU A 19 1.57 17.55 -3.53
C LEU A 19 2.86 18.13 -4.12
N VAL A 20 3.94 18.16 -3.34
CA VAL A 20 5.27 18.64 -3.74
C VAL A 20 6.25 17.50 -4.05
N LEU A 21 5.75 16.26 -4.12
CA LEU A 21 6.53 15.08 -4.48
C LEU A 21 6.56 14.86 -5.99
N THR A 22 7.68 14.35 -6.47
CA THR A 22 7.82 13.85 -7.84
C THR A 22 7.19 12.48 -7.98
N GLU A 23 6.90 12.08 -9.23
CA GLU A 23 6.36 10.75 -9.54
C GLU A 23 7.27 9.61 -9.04
N ALA A 24 8.59 9.78 -9.10
CA ALA A 24 9.56 8.79 -8.63
C ALA A 24 9.46 8.55 -7.12
N GLU A 25 9.20 9.61 -6.35
CA GLU A 25 9.07 9.54 -4.90
C GLU A 25 7.75 8.89 -4.49
N VAL A 26 6.66 9.24 -5.18
CA VAL A 26 5.37 8.58 -5.00
C VAL A 26 5.45 7.09 -5.38
N THR A 27 6.17 6.76 -6.46
CA THR A 27 6.44 5.37 -6.85
C THR A 27 7.22 4.63 -5.76
N THR A 28 8.21 5.28 -5.15
CA THR A 28 8.96 4.68 -4.04
C THR A 28 8.05 4.42 -2.84
N ALA A 29 7.15 5.35 -2.51
CA ALA A 29 6.20 5.20 -1.40
C ALA A 29 5.22 4.04 -1.62
N ILE A 30 4.64 3.90 -2.81
CA ILE A 30 3.72 2.78 -3.10
C ILE A 30 4.48 1.44 -3.12
N VAL A 31 5.67 1.38 -3.72
CA VAL A 31 6.49 0.15 -3.72
C VAL A 31 6.86 -0.25 -2.30
N LYS A 32 7.19 0.71 -1.43
CA LYS A 32 7.41 0.46 0.00
C LYS A 32 6.18 -0.17 0.67
N ALA A 33 4.97 0.37 0.42
CA ALA A 33 3.73 -0.16 0.99
C ALA A 33 3.41 -1.58 0.45
N VAL A 34 3.59 -1.82 -0.85
CA VAL A 34 3.40 -3.14 -1.46
C VAL A 34 4.39 -4.15 -0.91
N ARG A 35 5.66 -3.79 -0.74
CA ARG A 35 6.68 -4.65 -0.11
C ARG A 35 6.35 -4.99 1.33
N PHE A 36 5.83 -4.03 2.09
CA PHE A 36 5.40 -4.28 3.47
C PHE A 36 4.24 -5.28 3.51
N PHE A 37 3.24 -5.13 2.64
CA PHE A 37 2.16 -6.10 2.50
C PHE A 37 2.65 -7.49 2.07
N ALA A 38 3.57 -7.56 1.11
CA ALA A 38 4.14 -8.81 0.62
C ALA A 38 4.94 -9.59 1.69
N GLY A 39 5.32 -8.94 2.80
CA GLY A 39 5.91 -9.60 3.96
C GLY A 39 4.91 -10.46 4.76
N TYR A 40 3.61 -10.22 4.62
CA TYR A 40 2.54 -10.90 5.38
C TYR A 40 1.59 -11.72 4.52
N ALA A 41 1.46 -11.39 3.23
CA ALA A 41 0.58 -12.09 2.30
C ALA A 41 1.24 -12.28 0.92
N SER A 42 0.87 -13.36 0.23
CA SER A 42 1.31 -13.59 -1.15
C SER A 42 0.59 -12.64 -2.10
N LEU A 43 1.35 -12.02 -3.02
CA LEU A 43 0.81 -11.18 -4.07
C LEU A 43 0.26 -12.04 -5.22
N ALA A 44 -0.99 -11.80 -5.61
CA ALA A 44 -1.67 -12.50 -6.70
C ALA A 44 -0.89 -12.42 -8.02
N HIS A 45 -0.16 -11.32 -8.25
CA HIS A 45 0.71 -11.13 -9.42
C HIS A 45 1.74 -12.26 -9.61
N PHE A 46 2.33 -12.75 -8.50
CA PHE A 46 3.33 -13.80 -8.52
C PHE A 46 2.71 -15.18 -8.30
N ALA A 47 1.66 -15.26 -7.49
CA ALA A 47 0.96 -16.52 -7.21
C ALA A 47 0.25 -17.11 -8.44
N ASN A 48 -0.26 -16.26 -9.35
CA ASN A 48 -1.02 -16.69 -10.52
C ASN A 48 -0.16 -16.90 -11.77
N GLN A 49 1.18 -16.86 -11.65
CA GLN A 49 2.07 -17.16 -12.76
C GLN A 49 2.08 -18.67 -13.06
N PRO A 50 2.39 -19.11 -14.29
CA PRO A 50 2.46 -20.53 -14.65
C PRO A 50 3.35 -21.35 -13.71
N THR A 51 4.44 -20.72 -13.25
CA THR A 51 5.29 -21.20 -12.16
C THR A 51 5.24 -20.18 -11.04
N PRO A 52 4.45 -20.42 -9.97
CA PRO A 52 4.39 -19.51 -8.84
C PRO A 52 5.77 -19.33 -8.20
N ILE A 53 6.12 -18.08 -7.92
CA ILE A 53 7.38 -17.73 -7.26
C ILE A 53 7.11 -16.95 -5.98
N THR A 54 7.99 -17.13 -4.99
CA THR A 54 8.09 -16.20 -3.86
C THR A 54 9.01 -15.06 -4.29
N PRO A 55 8.50 -13.82 -4.48
CA PRO A 55 9.31 -12.72 -4.97
C PRO A 55 10.33 -12.29 -3.92
N THR A 56 11.52 -11.92 -4.38
CA THR A 56 12.48 -11.14 -3.58
C THR A 56 12.09 -9.66 -3.59
N VAL A 57 12.62 -8.88 -2.64
CA VAL A 57 12.29 -7.45 -2.50
C VAL A 57 12.53 -6.65 -3.79
N THR A 58 13.55 -7.01 -4.58
CA THR A 58 13.90 -6.32 -5.84
C THR A 58 12.94 -6.64 -6.98
N GLN A 59 12.24 -7.78 -6.93
CA GLN A 59 11.24 -8.17 -7.94
C GLN A 59 9.90 -7.45 -7.73
N ILE A 60 9.68 -6.85 -6.55
CA ILE A 60 8.50 -6.04 -6.26
C ILE A 60 8.81 -4.59 -6.68
N ASP A 61 8.32 -4.21 -7.85
CA ASP A 61 8.50 -2.90 -8.48
C ASP A 61 7.18 -2.31 -9.03
N SER A 62 7.27 -1.26 -9.85
CA SER A 62 6.12 -0.55 -10.43
C SER A 62 5.33 -1.36 -11.47
N THR A 63 5.85 -2.50 -11.92
CA THR A 63 5.17 -3.37 -12.91
C THR A 63 4.21 -4.36 -12.25
N VAL A 64 4.32 -4.57 -10.93
CA VAL A 64 3.45 -5.46 -10.17
C VAL A 64 1.99 -5.06 -10.34
N ALA A 65 1.14 -6.06 -10.62
CA ALA A 65 -0.29 -5.89 -10.73
C ALA A 65 -0.98 -6.23 -9.41
N LEU A 66 -1.74 -5.30 -8.86
CA LEU A 66 -2.56 -5.52 -7.68
C LEU A 66 -4.00 -5.86 -8.09
N THR A 67 -4.62 -6.72 -7.30
CA THR A 67 -6.08 -6.92 -7.27
C THR A 67 -6.73 -5.79 -6.48
N THR A 68 -8.04 -5.62 -6.66
CA THR A 68 -8.81 -4.62 -5.91
C THR A 68 -8.73 -4.84 -4.40
N SER A 69 -8.74 -6.11 -3.96
CA SER A 69 -8.67 -6.47 -2.54
C SER A 69 -7.30 -6.14 -1.94
N GLU A 70 -6.20 -6.49 -2.63
CA GLU A 70 -4.84 -6.12 -2.19
C GLU A 70 -4.70 -4.59 -2.12
N TRP A 71 -5.19 -3.89 -3.14
CA TRP A 71 -5.13 -2.44 -3.17
C TRP A 71 -5.91 -1.79 -2.01
N ALA A 72 -7.11 -2.28 -1.69
CA ALA A 72 -7.89 -1.76 -0.56
C ALA A 72 -7.17 -1.87 0.79
N ILE A 73 -6.30 -2.88 0.96
CA ILE A 73 -5.47 -3.05 2.17
C ILE A 73 -4.24 -2.15 2.15
N ILE A 74 -3.59 -2.01 0.98
CA ILE A 74 -2.32 -1.28 0.81
C ILE A 74 -2.54 0.24 0.76
N GLN A 75 -3.62 0.70 0.15
CA GLN A 75 -3.91 2.11 -0.14
C GLN A 75 -3.79 3.05 1.08
N PRO A 76 -4.33 2.71 2.28
CA PRO A 76 -4.22 3.60 3.43
C PRO A 76 -2.77 3.84 3.87
N LEU A 77 -1.94 2.79 3.87
CA LEU A 77 -0.53 2.88 4.24
C LEU A 77 0.27 3.66 3.19
N PHE A 78 0.00 3.41 1.91
CA PHE A 78 0.57 4.20 0.81
C PHE A 78 0.26 5.70 0.96
N ASN A 79 -1.01 6.06 1.16
CA ASN A 79 -1.42 7.45 1.33
C ASN A 79 -0.69 8.09 2.53
N ALA A 80 -0.58 7.38 3.64
CA ALA A 80 0.12 7.87 4.82
C ALA A 80 1.62 8.10 4.57
N TYR A 81 2.30 7.23 3.81
CA TYR A 81 3.70 7.45 3.43
C TYR A 81 3.88 8.69 2.55
N VAL A 82 3.00 8.87 1.56
CA VAL A 82 3.05 10.04 0.68
C VAL A 82 2.78 11.32 1.47
N ASP A 83 1.73 11.35 2.29
CA ASP A 83 1.38 12.52 3.08
C ASP A 83 2.51 12.87 4.07
N HIS A 84 3.17 11.87 4.68
CA HIS A 84 4.31 12.07 5.58
C HIS A 84 5.52 12.67 4.89
N GLU A 85 5.93 12.13 3.74
CA GLU A 85 7.05 12.67 2.95
C GLU A 85 6.74 14.09 2.44
N ASN A 86 5.49 14.32 2.03
CA ASN A 86 5.03 15.64 1.62
C ASN A 86 5.10 16.65 2.79
N ALA A 87 4.65 16.24 3.98
CA ALA A 87 4.70 17.06 5.19
C ALA A 87 6.14 17.41 5.60
N ILE A 88 7.09 16.46 5.50
CA ILE A 88 8.51 16.72 5.77
C ILE A 88 9.04 17.86 4.88
N ARG A 89 8.71 17.86 3.59
CA ARG A 89 9.17 18.91 2.66
C ARG A 89 8.53 20.26 2.93
N LEU A 90 7.24 20.26 3.25
CA LEU A 90 6.54 21.48 3.64
C LEU A 90 7.12 22.05 4.93
N GLU A 91 7.39 21.21 5.94
CA GLU A 91 8.04 21.63 7.19
C GLU A 91 9.45 22.17 6.97
N ALA A 92 10.25 21.54 6.11
CA ALA A 92 11.56 22.05 5.72
C ALA A 92 11.48 23.45 5.06
N SER A 93 10.38 23.70 4.34
CA SER A 93 10.13 24.98 3.67
C SER A 93 9.68 26.10 4.61
N ARG A 94 9.29 25.79 5.87
CA ARG A 94 8.91 26.81 6.89
C ARG A 94 10.02 27.80 7.18
N GLY A 95 11.28 27.37 7.11
CA GLY A 95 12.44 28.24 7.31
C GLY A 95 12.54 29.36 6.28
N LEU A 96 11.82 29.25 5.15
CA LEU A 96 11.76 30.23 4.07
C LEU A 96 10.54 31.16 4.17
N GLY A 97 9.78 31.10 5.27
CA GLY A 97 8.60 31.94 5.50
C GLY A 97 7.31 31.45 4.85
N LEU A 98 7.27 30.20 4.41
CA LEU A 98 6.06 29.55 3.89
C LEU A 98 5.24 28.95 5.04
N ASP A 99 3.93 29.21 5.06
CA ASP A 99 3.01 28.57 5.99
C ASP A 99 2.75 27.11 5.58
N VAL A 100 2.83 26.22 6.57
CA VAL A 100 2.53 24.79 6.37
C VAL A 100 1.07 24.54 6.71
N PHE A 101 0.39 23.89 5.77
CA PHE A 101 -1.00 23.47 5.91
C PHE A 101 -1.07 21.94 5.95
N GLY A 102 -2.05 21.40 6.68
CA GLY A 102 -2.28 19.96 6.80
C GLY A 102 -1.87 19.37 8.15
N ARG A 103 -1.78 18.03 8.19
CA ARG A 103 -1.36 17.27 9.38
C ARG A 103 0.14 17.42 9.60
N SER A 104 0.58 17.42 10.85
CA SER A 104 2.02 17.50 11.15
C SER A 104 2.74 16.20 10.82
N VAL A 105 4.07 16.28 10.67
CA VAL A 105 4.92 15.09 10.49
C VAL A 105 4.75 14.10 11.66
N SER A 106 4.64 14.61 12.89
CA SER A 106 4.46 13.77 14.09
C SER A 106 3.12 13.02 14.11
N GLU A 107 2.03 13.67 13.70
CA GLU A 107 0.70 13.03 13.60
C GLU A 107 0.67 11.95 12.52
N LEU A 108 1.40 12.16 11.42
CA LEU A 108 1.49 11.20 10.31
C LEU A 108 2.38 10.02 10.68
N ALA A 109 3.49 10.23 11.39
CA ALA A 109 4.34 9.16 11.89
C ALA A 109 3.58 8.20 12.82
N GLY A 110 2.80 8.74 13.77
CA GLY A 110 1.96 7.92 14.65
C GLY A 110 0.89 7.12 13.87
N ALA A 111 0.28 7.73 12.86
CA ALA A 111 -0.69 7.02 12.01
C ALA A 111 -0.04 5.93 11.16
N ILE A 112 1.18 6.14 10.65
CA ILE A 112 1.95 5.11 9.94
C ILE A 112 2.20 3.92 10.86
N THR A 113 2.70 4.14 12.08
CA THR A 113 2.95 3.05 13.04
C THR A 113 1.69 2.24 13.34
N GLN A 114 0.54 2.91 13.50
CA GLN A 114 -0.73 2.24 13.71
C GLN A 114 -1.12 1.39 12.49
N LEU A 115 -1.02 1.96 11.28
CA LEU A 115 -1.33 1.25 10.03
C LEU A 115 -0.41 0.05 9.79
N GLU A 116 0.89 0.18 10.08
CA GLU A 116 1.86 -0.92 10.00
C GLU A 116 1.54 -2.04 11.00
N THR A 117 1.04 -1.69 12.19
CA THR A 117 0.63 -2.66 13.21
C THR A 117 -0.65 -3.40 12.83
N ASP A 118 -1.60 -2.71 12.20
CA ASP A 118 -2.90 -3.28 11.84
C ASP A 118 -2.86 -4.08 10.53
N LEU A 119 -1.96 -3.74 9.61
CA LEU A 119 -1.90 -4.35 8.28
C LEU A 119 -1.73 -5.87 8.30
N PRO A 120 -0.86 -6.50 9.13
CA PRO A 120 -0.74 -7.96 9.20
C PRO A 120 -2.07 -8.64 9.50
N ARG A 121 -2.85 -8.06 10.42
CA ARG A 121 -4.17 -8.57 10.78
C ARG A 121 -5.17 -8.47 9.63
N LYS A 122 -5.09 -7.40 8.83
CA LYS A 122 -5.95 -7.20 7.65
C LYS A 122 -5.54 -8.05 6.45
N ALA A 123 -4.25 -8.33 6.31
CA ALA A 123 -3.69 -9.11 5.22
C ALA A 123 -3.92 -10.62 5.40
N PHE A 124 -4.12 -11.09 6.63
CA PHE A 124 -4.37 -12.49 6.91
C PHE A 124 -5.73 -12.95 6.35
N TYR A 125 -5.69 -13.98 5.52
CA TYR A 125 -6.87 -14.67 4.99
C TYR A 125 -6.62 -16.17 4.99
N GLN A 126 -7.59 -16.95 5.47
CA GLN A 126 -7.58 -18.41 5.40
C GLN A 126 -9.00 -18.90 5.15
N ALA A 127 -9.14 -19.91 4.27
CA ALA A 127 -10.41 -20.60 4.10
C ALA A 127 -10.82 -21.28 5.42
N MET A 128 -12.12 -21.23 5.76
CA MET A 128 -12.64 -21.91 6.93
C MET A 128 -12.39 -23.42 6.80
N VAL A 129 -11.56 -23.96 7.68
CA VAL A 129 -11.36 -25.42 7.77
C VAL A 129 -12.26 -25.93 8.88
N SER A 130 -13.29 -26.69 8.52
CA SER A 130 -14.14 -27.41 9.48
C SER A 130 -13.70 -28.86 9.57
N VAL A 131 -13.62 -29.40 10.79
CA VAL A 131 -13.45 -30.84 11.02
C VAL A 131 -14.83 -31.50 11.06
N GLY A 132 -15.36 -31.81 9.88
CA GLY A 132 -16.62 -32.51 9.71
C GLY A 132 -16.97 -32.57 8.24
N ASN A 133 -17.24 -33.76 7.72
CA ASN A 133 -17.72 -33.94 6.37
C ASN A 133 -19.00 -33.11 6.20
N LEU A 134 -18.95 -31.95 5.52
CA LEU A 134 -20.15 -31.14 5.26
C LEU A 134 -21.06 -31.80 4.18
N ASP A 135 -20.60 -32.92 3.62
CA ASP A 135 -21.27 -33.70 2.58
C ASP A 135 -22.32 -34.68 3.13
N VAL A 136 -22.64 -34.65 4.44
CA VAL A 136 -23.69 -35.53 4.99
C VAL A 136 -25.10 -35.16 4.52
N TYR A 137 -25.26 -34.04 3.81
CA TYR A 137 -26.53 -33.59 3.23
C TYR A 137 -26.57 -33.59 1.69
N SER A 138 -25.55 -34.09 0.98
CA SER A 138 -25.55 -34.16 -0.49
C SER A 138 -26.24 -35.42 -1.06
N THR A 139 -27.29 -35.89 -0.40
CA THR A 139 -28.24 -36.84 -1.00
C THR A 139 -29.49 -36.09 -1.44
N GLN A 140 -29.56 -35.76 -2.73
CA GLN A 140 -30.60 -36.16 -3.71
C GLN A 140 -30.42 -35.40 -5.03
#